data_AF-A0A212J7M3-F1
#
_entry.id   AF-A0A212J7M3-F1
#
_cell.length_a   1.000
_cell.length_b   1.000
_cell.length_c   1.000
_cell.angle_alpha   90.00
_cell.angle_beta   90.00
_cell.angle_gamma   90.00
#
_symmetry.space_group_name_H-M   'P 1'
#
loop_
_entity.id
_entity.type
_entity.pdbx_description
1 polymer ?
#
loop_
_entity_poly.entity_id
_entity_poly.type
_entity_poly.pdbx_seq_one_letter_code
_entity_poly.pdbx_strand_id
1 'polypeptide(L)'
;MEEYQNYRSFPAEWLGAWESVNGNPDVYIFQGYNDNYYLLAYHYDKESERGSFSCYEIDSDDEGCYVGMGIKRSKIESEKSPFGLHITGWGSYMKY
;
A
#
# COMPACT_ATOMS: atom_id res chain seq x y z
N MET A 1 30.68 17.74 -7.13
CA MET A 1 29.25 18.09 -7.27
C MET A 1 28.51 16.84 -6.86
N GLU A 2 28.27 16.70 -5.56
CA GLU A 2 27.61 15.54 -4.98
C GLU A 2 26.12 15.71 -5.21
N GLU A 3 25.54 14.88 -6.07
CA GLU A 3 24.10 14.84 -6.27
C GLU A 3 23.45 14.38 -4.97
N TYR A 4 22.76 15.31 -4.31
CA TYR A 4 21.85 15.04 -3.21
C TYR A 4 20.62 14.27 -3.73
N GLN A 5 20.79 13.00 -4.09
CA GLN A 5 19.70 12.06 -4.29
C GLN A 5 19.25 11.55 -2.91
N ASN A 6 18.56 12.41 -2.16
CA ASN A 6 17.93 12.06 -0.89
C ASN A 6 16.42 12.30 -0.97
N TYR A 7 15.80 11.93 -2.10
CA TYR A 7 14.38 11.64 -2.10
C TYR A 7 14.23 10.30 -1.40
N ARG A 8 13.57 10.27 -0.25
CA ARG A 8 13.22 9.02 0.43
C ARG A 8 12.53 8.11 -0.59
N SER A 9 13.27 7.10 -1.05
CA SER A 9 12.78 6.15 -2.04
C SER A 9 11.60 5.41 -1.45
N PHE A 10 10.53 5.25 -2.23
CA PHE A 10 9.48 4.29 -1.90
C PHE A 10 10.14 2.95 -1.46
N PRO A 11 9.76 2.37 -0.30
CA PRO A 11 10.43 1.18 0.19
C PRO A 11 10.23 0.00 -0.76
N ALA A 12 11.29 -0.43 -1.46
CA ALA A 12 11.21 -1.54 -2.42
C ALA A 12 10.75 -2.85 -1.75
N GLU A 13 11.00 -3.00 -0.45
CA GLU A 13 10.50 -4.10 0.39
C GLU A 13 8.97 -4.15 0.49
N TRP A 14 8.27 -3.06 0.19
CA TRP A 14 6.80 -3.04 0.16
C TRP A 14 6.22 -3.64 -1.11
N LEU A 15 7.01 -3.82 -2.17
CA LEU A 15 6.53 -4.45 -3.40
C LEU A 15 6.13 -5.91 -3.16
N GLY A 16 5.01 -6.31 -3.76
CA GLY A 16 4.47 -7.68 -3.69
C GLY A 16 3.09 -7.76 -3.01
N ALA A 17 2.71 -8.99 -2.66
CA ALA A 17 1.43 -9.32 -2.07
C ALA A 17 1.46 -9.21 -0.54
N TRP A 18 0.35 -8.71 0.02
CA TRP A 18 0.14 -8.48 1.43
C TRP A 18 -1.25 -8.95 1.83
N GLU A 19 -1.30 -9.89 2.76
CA GLU A 19 -2.54 -10.44 3.31
C GLU A 19 -3.00 -9.60 4.50
N SER A 20 -4.30 -9.29 4.55
CA SER A 20 -4.87 -8.54 5.66
C SER A 20 -5.02 -9.39 6.92
N VAL A 21 -4.61 -8.85 8.07
CA VAL A 21 -4.75 -9.54 9.36
C VAL A 21 -6.20 -9.51 9.87
N ASN A 22 -6.95 -8.46 9.56
CA ASN A 22 -8.26 -8.18 10.18
C ASN A 22 -9.45 -8.32 9.21
N GLY A 23 -9.28 -9.04 8.09
CA GLY A 23 -10.32 -9.22 7.08
C GLY A 23 -10.64 -7.96 6.26
N ASN A 24 -9.72 -6.99 6.26
CA ASN A 24 -9.70 -5.93 5.26
C ASN A 24 -9.22 -6.52 3.91
N PRO A 25 -9.31 -5.77 2.81
CA PRO A 25 -8.89 -6.24 1.50
C PRO A 25 -7.42 -6.63 1.51
N ASP A 26 -7.08 -7.75 0.87
CA ASP A 26 -5.69 -8.07 0.55
C ASP A 26 -5.16 -7.06 -0.46
N VAL A 27 -3.87 -6.74 -0.38
CA VAL A 27 -3.27 -5.71 -1.23
C VAL A 27 -2.05 -6.21 -1.98
N TYR A 28 -1.87 -5.69 -3.18
CA TYR A 28 -0.67 -5.89 -4.00
C TYR A 28 -0.07 -4.53 -4.33
N ILE A 29 1.19 -4.35 -3.99
CA ILE A 29 1.92 -3.10 -4.20
C ILE A 29 2.91 -3.31 -5.34
N PHE A 30 2.87 -2.43 -6.34
CA PHE A 30 3.69 -2.55 -7.54
C PHE A 30 4.11 -1.20 -8.10
N GLN A 31 5.17 -1.21 -8.91
CA GLN A 31 5.57 -0.06 -9.71
C GLN A 31 4.95 -0.16 -11.10
N GLY A 32 4.29 0.91 -11.54
CA GLY A 32 3.74 1.03 -12.90
C GLY A 32 4.81 1.43 -13.92
N TYR A 33 4.43 1.43 -15.21
CA TYR A 33 5.32 1.80 -16.32
C TYR A 33 5.72 3.28 -16.36
N ASN A 34 5.01 4.12 -15.62
CA ASN A 34 5.28 5.55 -15.45
C ASN A 34 6.18 5.85 -14.24
N ASP A 35 6.83 4.82 -13.69
CA ASP A 35 7.65 4.86 -12.48
C ASP A 35 6.89 5.20 -11.18
N ASN A 36 5.57 5.40 -11.23
CA ASN A 36 4.73 5.63 -10.06
C ASN A 36 4.40 4.30 -9.37
N TYR A 37 4.12 4.37 -8.07
CA TYR A 37 3.76 3.20 -7.27
C TYR A 37 2.25 3.13 -7.08
N TYR A 38 1.72 1.92 -7.04
CA TYR A 38 0.30 1.65 -6.97
C TYR A 38 0.00 0.60 -5.92
N LEU A 39 -1.16 0.75 -5.28
CA LEU A 39 -1.76 -0.23 -4.39
C LEU A 39 -3.03 -0.77 -5.05
N LEU A 40 -3.04 -2.06 -5.34
CA LEU A 40 -4.20 -2.79 -5.82
C LEU A 40 -4.84 -3.53 -4.64
N ALA A 41 -6.07 -3.18 -4.28
CA ALA A 41 -6.83 -3.82 -3.22
C ALA A 41 -7.85 -4.79 -3.80
N TYR A 42 -7.90 -6.01 -3.26
CA TYR A 42 -8.88 -7.03 -3.61
C TYR A 42 -9.90 -7.22 -2.49
N HIS A 43 -11.16 -6.97 -2.81
CA HIS A 43 -12.29 -7.17 -1.91
C HIS A 43 -13.10 -8.37 -2.39
N TYR A 44 -13.34 -9.35 -1.52
CA TYR A 44 -14.29 -10.42 -1.77
C TYR A 44 -15.56 -10.19 -0.96
N ASP A 45 -16.67 -9.94 -1.66
CA ASP A 45 -17.98 -9.89 -1.04
C ASP A 45 -18.58 -11.30 -0.99
N LYS A 46 -18.76 -11.79 0.24
CA LYS A 46 -19.31 -13.13 0.50
C LYS A 46 -20.80 -13.23 0.19
N GLU A 47 -21.57 -12.15 0.28
CA GLU A 47 -23.02 -12.19 0.04
C GLU A 47 -23.32 -12.32 -1.45
N SER A 48 -22.56 -11.61 -2.29
CA SER A 48 -22.70 -11.67 -3.74
C SER A 48 -21.77 -12.67 -4.42
N GLU A 49 -20.87 -13.32 -3.66
CA GLU A 49 -19.81 -14.23 -4.11
C GLU A 49 -18.92 -13.60 -5.20
N ARG A 50 -18.71 -12.28 -5.15
CA ARG A 50 -17.98 -11.53 -6.17
C ARG A 50 -16.73 -10.88 -5.61
N GLY A 51 -15.67 -10.97 -6.39
CA GLY A 51 -14.46 -10.17 -6.19
C GLY A 51 -14.57 -8.81 -6.87
N SER A 52 -13.99 -7.79 -6.26
CA SER A 52 -13.79 -6.48 -6.88
C SER A 52 -12.39 -5.96 -6.57
N PHE A 53 -11.88 -5.13 -7.47
CA PHE A 53 -10.56 -4.51 -7.34
C PHE A 53 -10.71 -3.00 -7.29
N SER A 54 -9.92 -2.38 -6.41
CA SER A 54 -9.71 -0.94 -6.40
C SER A 54 -8.22 -0.67 -6.54
N CYS A 55 -7.84 0.20 -7.48
CA CYS A 55 -6.45 0.58 -7.71
C CYS A 55 -6.25 2.02 -7.28
N TYR A 56 -5.20 2.26 -6.49
CA TYR A 56 -4.86 3.56 -5.97
C TYR A 56 -3.42 3.91 -6.29
N GLU A 57 -3.18 5.14 -6.68
CA GLU A 57 -1.83 5.69 -6.78
C GLU A 57 -1.29 5.98 -5.37
N ILE A 58 -0.01 5.66 -5.17
CA ILE A 58 0.70 5.95 -3.94
C ILE A 58 1.49 7.24 -4.14
N ASP A 59 1.06 8.28 -3.44
CA ASP A 59 1.80 9.53 -3.33
C ASP A 59 2.91 9.35 -2.29
N SER A 60 4.12 9.80 -2.58
CA SER A 60 5.22 9.84 -1.61
C SER A 60 5.74 11.27 -1.48
N ASP A 61 5.86 11.74 -0.25
CA ASP A 61 6.43 13.04 0.09
C ASP A 61 7.43 12.90 1.27
N ASP A 62 7.94 14.02 1.77
CA ASP A 62 8.93 14.03 2.86
C ASP A 62 8.40 13.43 4.16
N GLU A 63 7.08 13.39 4.35
CA GLU A 63 6.41 12.88 5.56
C GLU A 63 6.06 11.39 5.47
N GLY A 64 6.02 10.81 4.27
CA GLY A 64 5.83 9.38 4.05
C GLY A 64 5.13 9.02 2.74
N CYS A 65 4.57 7.80 2.69
CA CYS A 65 3.79 7.30 1.57
C CYS A 65 2.30 7.26 1.93
N TYR A 66 1.44 7.62 0.98
CA TYR A 66 0.01 7.80 1.19
C TYR A 66 -0.80 7.27 0.03
N VAL A 67 -1.99 6.77 0.33
CA VAL A 67 -2.99 6.35 -0.65
C VAL A 67 -4.16 7.29 -0.62
N GLY A 68 -4.52 7.86 -1.78
CA GLY A 68 -5.69 8.71 -1.95
C GLY A 68 -6.97 7.88 -2.09
N MET A 69 -7.86 7.93 -1.08
CA MET A 69 -9.17 7.28 -1.10
C MET A 69 -10.27 8.34 -1.09
N GLY A 70 -10.45 9.00 -2.23
CA GLY A 70 -11.35 10.16 -2.35
C GLY A 70 -10.80 11.38 -1.60
N ILE A 71 -11.53 11.87 -0.59
CA ILE A 71 -11.12 13.05 0.21
C ILE A 71 -10.13 12.67 1.32
N LYS A 72 -10.02 11.38 1.66
CA LYS A 72 -9.13 10.89 2.72
C LYS A 72 -7.80 10.43 2.13
N ARG A 73 -6.71 10.74 2.81
CA ARG A 73 -5.40 10.13 2.60
C ARG A 73 -5.13 9.13 3.72
N SER A 74 -4.75 7.92 3.34
CA SER A 74 -4.33 6.87 4.26
C SER A 74 -2.83 6.72 4.20
N LYS A 75 -2.14 6.88 5.34
CA LYS A 75 -0.69 6.68 5.43
C LYS A 75 -0.35 5.20 5.43
N ILE A 76 0.71 4.84 4.70
CA ILE A 76 1.33 3.51 4.72
C ILE A 76 2.61 3.60 5.55
N GLU A 77 2.78 2.67 6.50
CA GLU A 77 3.95 2.63 7.38
C GLU A 77 4.41 1.19 7.59
N SER A 78 5.72 0.97 7.75
CA SER A 78 6.25 -0.34 8.14
C SER A 78 5.90 -0.62 9.60
N GLU A 79 5.38 -1.81 9.87
CA GLU A 79 5.19 -2.30 11.24
C GLU A 79 6.38 -3.14 11.71
N LYS A 80 6.49 -3.28 13.04
CA LYS A 80 7.43 -4.25 13.63
C LYS A 80 6.78 -5.63 13.61
N SER A 81 7.62 -6.66 13.48
CA SER A 81 7.22 -8.07 13.59
C SER A 81 6.24 -8.31 14.74
N PRO A 82 5.13 -9.03 14.50
CA PRO A 82 4.91 -9.98 13.40
C PRO A 82 4.36 -9.39 12.09
N PHE A 83 4.00 -8.11 12.06
CA PHE A 83 3.33 -7.48 10.91
C PHE A 83 4.30 -6.58 10.16
N GLY A 84 4.24 -6.57 8.83
CA GLY A 84 5.22 -5.90 7.99
C GLY A 84 4.76 -4.57 7.39
N LEU A 85 3.46 -4.27 7.44
CA LEU A 85 2.88 -3.06 6.88
C LEU A 85 1.59 -2.67 7.60
N HIS A 86 1.38 -1.37 7.83
CA HIS A 86 0.14 -0.79 8.34
C HIS A 86 -0.39 0.25 7.37
N ILE A 87 -1.69 0.19 7.08
CA ILE A 87 -2.39 1.20 6.30
C ILE A 87 -3.44 1.85 7.19
N THR A 88 -3.33 3.16 7.41
CA THR A 88 -4.25 3.89 8.29
C THR A 88 -5.69 3.73 7.79
N GLY A 89 -6.56 3.20 8.65
CA GLY A 89 -7.97 2.91 8.34
C GLY A 89 -8.23 1.50 7.81
N TRP A 90 -7.21 0.76 7.35
CA TRP A 90 -7.31 -0.62 6.88
C TRP A 90 -6.54 -1.61 7.77
N GLY A 91 -5.67 -1.12 8.66
CA GLY A 91 -4.99 -1.92 9.66
C GLY A 91 -3.71 -2.59 9.15
N SER A 92 -3.35 -3.70 9.81
CA SER A 92 -2.08 -4.39 9.66
C SER A 92 -2.12 -5.50 8.61
N TYR A 93 -0.97 -5.72 7.98
CA TYR A 93 -0.76 -6.64 6.88
C TYR A 93 0.50 -7.47 7.08
N MET A 94 0.45 -8.71 6.59
CA MET A 94 1.58 -9.62 6.56
C MET A 94 2.00 -9.87 5.12
N LYS A 95 3.30 -9.93 4.90
CA LYS A 95 3.83 -10.26 3.57
C LYS A 95 3.68 -11.76 3.34
N TYR A 96 3.17 -12.13 2.17
CA TYR A 96 3.16 -13.53 1.72
C TYR A 96 4.54 -13.96 1.23
#